data_AF-A0A8J8GCN4-F1
#
_entry.id   AF-A0A8J8GCN4-F1
#
_cell.length_a   1.000
_cell.length_b   1.000
_cell.length_c   1.000
_cell.angle_alpha   90.00
_cell.angle_beta   90.00
_cell.angle_gamma   90.00
#
_symmetry.space_group_name_H-M   'P 1'
#
loop_
_entity.id
_entity.type
_entity.pdbx_description
1 polymer ?
#
loop_
_entity_poly.entity_id
_entity_poly.type
_entity_poly.pdbx_seq_one_letter_code
_entity_poly.pdbx_strand_id
1 'polypeptide(L)'
;MKNYIIILCFVFTSCGKIEIQSNENNKLKYDTVQNKEFVEIGNKNLPLTVFPKKWYVQADEEEISMSKKDSVNQNKMEQLDFFDEVHGKLISTDMYTMFLIDKSKNEKLDSLFLINSFSISNKEIFYVKYYKSLDDTNYDYPPKEKNIDILIFTEKKLRKRIPVYSNKSYPYAVEKKVGYLNKLGILHVKTFEIQEEGVIYVKEETIDCREYLK
;
A
#
# COMPACT_ATOMS: atom_id res chain seq x y z
N MET A 1 62.38 42.49 42.13
CA MET A 1 61.58 43.19 41.09
C MET A 1 61.08 42.16 40.10
N LYS A 2 59.80 42.27 39.74
CA LYS A 2 59.06 41.36 38.86
C LYS A 2 59.80 41.12 37.54
N ASN A 3 59.75 39.89 37.04
CA ASN A 3 59.59 39.59 35.62
C ASN A 3 59.04 38.17 35.47
N TYR A 4 57.72 38.09 35.23
CA TYR A 4 57.06 36.87 34.78
C TYR A 4 57.18 36.81 33.27
N ILE A 5 57.88 35.81 32.75
CA ILE A 5 57.85 35.46 31.33
C ILE A 5 56.76 34.40 31.17
N ILE A 6 55.62 34.81 30.62
CA ILE A 6 54.54 33.91 30.22
C ILE A 6 54.91 33.39 28.82
N ILE A 7 55.28 32.12 28.73
CA ILE A 7 55.42 31.41 27.44
C ILE A 7 54.05 30.80 27.13
N LEU A 8 53.33 31.40 26.18
CA LEU A 8 52.13 30.84 25.58
C LEU A 8 52.56 29.77 24.57
N CYS A 9 52.48 28.49 24.94
CA CYS A 9 52.58 27.38 23.99
C CYS A 9 51.21 27.15 23.33
N PHE A 10 51.01 27.71 22.14
CA PHE A 10 49.94 27.31 21.24
C PHE A 10 50.28 25.94 20.64
N VAL A 11 49.67 24.89 21.18
CA VAL A 11 49.67 23.57 20.54
C VAL A 11 48.57 23.58 19.48
N PHE A 12 48.97 23.76 18.23
CA PHE A 12 48.14 23.46 17.06
C PHE A 12 47.97 21.94 16.98
N THR A 13 46.84 21.42 17.45
CA THR A 13 46.41 20.07 17.06
C THR A 13 45.49 20.17 15.86
N SER A 14 46.01 19.65 14.75
CA SER A 14 45.30 19.33 13.53
C SER A 14 43.98 18.62 13.85
N CYS A 15 42.85 19.23 13.45
CA CYS A 15 41.55 18.57 13.46
C CYS A 15 41.53 17.57 12.30
N GLY A 16 42.05 16.36 12.56
CA GLY A 16 41.95 15.23 11.66
C GLY A 16 40.47 14.92 11.38
N LYS A 17 40.17 14.63 10.10
CA LYS A 17 38.89 14.07 9.69
C LYS A 17 38.58 12.84 10.54
N ILE A 18 37.49 12.88 11.28
CA ILE A 18 36.92 11.68 11.89
C ILE A 18 36.27 10.90 10.74
N GLU A 19 36.98 9.89 10.24
CA GLU A 19 36.33 8.78 9.55
C GLU A 19 35.40 8.09 10.54
N ILE A 20 34.11 8.38 10.40
CA ILE A 20 33.07 7.55 11.02
C ILE A 20 33.09 6.24 10.24
N GLN A 21 33.76 5.23 10.79
CA GLN A 21 33.55 3.84 10.39
C GLN A 21 32.07 3.51 10.61
N SER A 22 31.33 3.43 9.51
CA SER A 22 29.95 2.93 9.48
C SER A 22 29.97 1.44 9.79
N ASN A 23 29.86 1.11 11.08
CA ASN A 23 29.60 -0.26 11.48
C ASN A 23 28.12 -0.55 11.24
N GLU A 24 27.86 -1.32 10.18
CA GLU A 24 26.56 -1.86 9.80
C GLU A 24 25.98 -2.69 10.94
N ASN A 25 25.14 -2.06 11.76
CA ASN A 25 24.15 -2.75 12.59
C ASN A 25 22.98 -1.79 12.81
N ASN A 26 22.27 -1.49 11.73
CA ASN A 26 20.94 -0.89 11.78
C ASN A 26 19.96 -1.93 12.34
N LYS A 27 20.01 -2.16 13.65
CA LYS A 27 18.84 -2.62 14.40
C LYS A 27 17.81 -1.50 14.30
N LEU A 28 16.85 -1.70 13.40
CA LEU A 28 15.58 -0.96 13.39
C LEU A 28 15.07 -0.86 14.83
N LYS A 29 15.03 0.36 15.35
CA LYS A 29 14.44 0.65 16.65
C LYS A 29 12.97 0.26 16.58
N TYR A 30 12.61 -0.75 17.35
CA TYR A 30 11.22 -1.09 17.65
C TYR A 30 10.70 -0.05 18.65
N ASP A 31 9.83 0.85 18.20
CA ASP A 31 9.06 1.67 19.12
C ASP A 31 8.18 0.76 19.98
N THR A 32 8.31 0.93 21.28
CA THR A 32 7.72 0.08 22.32
C THR A 32 6.50 0.77 22.93
N VAL A 33 5.54 -0.06 23.36
CA VAL A 33 4.25 0.22 24.04
C VAL A 33 3.04 0.33 23.11
N GLN A 34 2.47 -0.85 22.86
CA GLN A 34 1.23 -1.17 22.14
C GLN A 34 -0.01 -0.53 22.75
N ASN A 35 -0.67 0.36 22.00
CA ASN A 35 -2.11 0.20 21.79
C ASN A 35 -2.27 -0.73 20.59
N LYS A 36 -2.88 -1.90 20.84
CA LYS A 36 -2.99 -3.05 19.92
C LYS A 36 -4.02 -2.78 18.82
N GLU A 37 -3.76 -1.77 18.00
CA GLU A 37 -4.67 -1.33 16.95
C GLU A 37 -4.07 -1.62 15.58
N PHE A 38 -4.94 -1.92 14.62
CA PHE A 38 -4.52 -1.97 13.22
C PHE A 38 -4.08 -0.58 12.77
N VAL A 39 -3.18 -0.54 11.79
CA VAL A 39 -2.82 0.72 11.13
C VAL A 39 -3.99 1.06 10.21
N GLU A 40 -4.65 2.17 10.50
CA GLU A 40 -5.74 2.66 9.67
C GLU A 40 -5.25 2.98 8.26
N ILE A 41 -5.96 2.50 7.24
CA ILE A 41 -5.60 2.69 5.83
C ILE A 41 -6.85 2.73 4.96
N GLY A 42 -6.84 3.61 3.96
CA GLY A 42 -7.95 3.83 3.04
C GLY A 42 -8.84 5.02 3.39
N ASN A 43 -9.87 5.26 2.58
CA ASN A 43 -10.75 6.41 2.76
C ASN A 43 -11.88 6.09 3.75
N LYS A 44 -11.89 6.77 4.91
CA LYS A 44 -12.88 6.58 5.98
C LYS A 44 -14.34 6.81 5.58
N ASN A 45 -14.59 7.50 4.47
CA ASN A 45 -15.95 7.72 3.96
C ASN A 45 -16.49 6.52 3.17
N LEU A 46 -15.64 5.55 2.80
CA LEU A 46 -16.02 4.36 2.03
C LEU A 46 -17.28 3.65 2.57
N PRO A 47 -17.42 3.39 3.88
CA PRO A 47 -18.60 2.67 4.40
C PRO A 47 -19.89 3.50 4.31
N LEU A 48 -19.78 4.83 4.29
CA LEU A 48 -20.91 5.76 4.25
C LEU A 48 -21.35 6.09 2.82
N THR A 49 -20.49 5.83 1.84
CA THR A 49 -20.77 6.14 0.44
C THR A 49 -21.62 5.05 -0.20
N VAL A 50 -22.81 5.45 -0.68
CA VAL A 50 -23.73 4.58 -1.41
C VAL A 50 -23.60 4.81 -2.92
N PHE A 51 -23.56 3.71 -3.67
CA PHE A 51 -23.49 3.70 -5.13
C PHE A 51 -24.74 3.07 -5.74
N PRO A 52 -25.19 3.54 -6.92
CA PRO A 52 -26.15 2.78 -7.71
C PRO A 52 -25.49 1.51 -8.27
N LYS A 53 -26.30 0.56 -8.74
CA LYS A 53 -25.80 -0.69 -9.34
C LYS A 53 -24.95 -0.46 -10.60
N LYS A 54 -25.30 0.52 -11.43
CA LYS A 54 -24.54 0.94 -12.62
C LYS A 54 -24.68 2.45 -12.81
N TRP A 55 -23.64 3.09 -13.34
CA TRP A 55 -23.70 4.44 -13.91
C TRP A 55 -22.85 4.50 -15.18
N TYR A 56 -23.18 5.43 -16.07
CA TYR A 56 -22.49 5.59 -17.35
C TYR A 56 -21.30 6.53 -17.19
N VAL A 57 -20.22 6.24 -17.92
CA VAL A 57 -19.07 7.14 -18.05
C VAL A 57 -18.91 7.50 -19.51
N GLN A 58 -18.48 8.73 -19.78
CA GLN A 58 -18.25 9.17 -21.15
C GLN A 58 -16.85 8.70 -21.55
N ALA A 59 -16.77 7.81 -22.53
CA ALA A 59 -15.51 7.31 -23.06
C ALA A 59 -14.91 8.29 -24.08
N ASP A 60 -15.76 8.89 -24.92
CA ASP A 60 -15.34 9.75 -26.05
C ASP A 60 -16.07 11.11 -26.09
N GLU A 61 -15.40 12.11 -26.68
CA GLU A 61 -15.92 13.48 -26.85
C GLU A 61 -17.18 13.56 -27.74
N GLU A 62 -17.44 12.54 -28.56
CA GLU A 62 -18.58 12.47 -29.48
C GLU A 62 -19.85 11.85 -28.89
N GLU A 63 -19.78 11.28 -27.67
CA GLU A 63 -20.94 10.69 -26.99
C GLU A 63 -21.72 11.69 -26.11
N ILE A 64 -22.98 11.35 -25.81
CA ILE A 64 -23.88 12.14 -24.96
C ILE A 64 -23.18 12.45 -23.63
N SER A 65 -23.10 13.74 -23.28
CA SER A 65 -22.51 14.19 -22.02
C SER A 65 -23.05 13.41 -20.83
N MET A 66 -22.13 12.95 -19.96
CA MET A 66 -22.46 12.23 -18.74
C MET A 66 -23.54 12.97 -17.94
N SER A 67 -24.57 12.24 -17.49
CA SER A 67 -25.62 12.86 -16.67
C SER A 67 -25.02 13.43 -15.38
N LYS A 68 -25.61 14.51 -14.85
CA LYS A 68 -25.17 15.09 -13.56
C LYS A 68 -25.13 14.04 -12.45
N LYS A 69 -26.07 13.09 -12.46
CA LYS A 69 -26.14 12.02 -11.47
C LYS A 69 -24.96 11.06 -11.60
N ASP A 70 -24.65 10.64 -12.82
CA ASP A 70 -23.54 9.73 -13.08
C ASP A 70 -22.20 10.39 -12.78
N SER A 71 -22.05 11.68 -13.11
CA SER A 71 -20.87 12.48 -12.74
C SER A 71 -20.66 12.55 -11.22
N VAL A 72 -21.75 12.72 -10.45
CA VAL A 72 -21.65 12.68 -8.98
C VAL A 72 -21.21 11.31 -8.47
N ASN A 73 -21.68 10.21 -9.06
CA ASN A 73 -21.26 8.86 -8.67
C ASN A 73 -19.81 8.57 -9.05
N GLN A 74 -19.40 9.01 -10.25
CA GLN A 74 -18.03 8.89 -10.71
C GLN A 74 -17.07 9.64 -9.78
N ASN A 75 -17.36 10.91 -9.49
CA ASN A 75 -16.56 11.73 -8.56
C ASN A 75 -16.46 11.08 -7.16
N LYS A 76 -17.56 10.51 -6.65
CA LYS A 76 -17.53 9.78 -5.37
C LYS A 76 -16.59 8.58 -5.41
N MET A 77 -16.62 7.78 -6.49
CA MET A 77 -15.76 6.61 -6.62
C MET A 77 -14.28 7.02 -6.71
N GLU A 78 -13.98 8.08 -7.46
CA GLU A 78 -12.62 8.61 -7.62
C GLU A 78 -12.06 9.16 -6.31
N GLN A 79 -12.85 9.91 -5.54
CA GLN A 79 -12.45 10.42 -4.22
C GLN A 79 -12.16 9.32 -3.19
N LEU A 80 -12.69 8.11 -3.40
CA LEU A 80 -12.39 6.97 -2.53
C LEU A 80 -11.09 6.26 -2.92
N ASP A 81 -10.53 6.53 -4.08
CA ASP A 81 -9.22 6.00 -4.45
C ASP A 81 -8.13 6.70 -3.64
N PHE A 82 -7.32 5.92 -2.94
CA PHE A 82 -6.28 6.39 -2.04
C PHE A 82 -4.92 5.78 -2.39
N PHE A 83 -4.82 5.01 -3.48
CA PHE A 83 -3.64 4.21 -3.74
C PHE A 83 -2.38 5.06 -3.89
N ASP A 84 -2.47 6.19 -4.60
CA ASP A 84 -1.33 7.07 -4.84
C ASP A 84 -0.94 7.90 -3.60
N GLU A 85 -1.88 8.12 -2.66
CA GLU A 85 -1.65 8.78 -1.37
C GLU A 85 -0.89 7.91 -0.37
N VAL A 86 -0.95 6.58 -0.53
CA VAL A 86 -0.24 5.64 0.33
C VAL A 86 1.21 5.50 -0.13
N HIS A 87 2.13 5.88 0.75
CA HIS A 87 3.57 5.78 0.55
C HIS A 87 4.18 4.66 1.41
N GLY A 88 5.34 4.17 0.98
CA GLY A 88 6.09 3.15 1.69
C GLY A 88 7.55 3.13 1.26
N LYS A 89 8.38 2.40 2.00
CA LYS A 89 9.79 2.21 1.68
C LYS A 89 9.92 1.08 0.65
N LEU A 90 10.62 1.32 -0.46
CA LEU A 90 10.96 0.28 -1.42
C LEU A 90 11.76 -0.84 -0.72
N ILE A 91 11.34 -2.09 -0.90
CA ILE A 91 11.99 -3.27 -0.33
C ILE A 91 12.25 -4.33 -1.39
N SER A 92 13.17 -5.25 -1.11
CA SER A 92 13.44 -6.38 -2.01
C SER A 92 12.21 -7.26 -2.19
N THR A 93 11.94 -7.63 -3.44
CA THR A 93 10.80 -8.44 -3.86
C THR A 93 10.94 -9.91 -3.46
N ASP A 94 12.15 -10.45 -3.46
CA ASP A 94 12.39 -11.90 -3.49
C ASP A 94 11.76 -12.69 -2.34
N MET A 95 11.79 -12.10 -1.13
CA MET A 95 11.20 -12.73 0.05
C MET A 95 9.67 -12.81 -0.02
N TYR A 96 9.02 -11.85 -0.68
CA TYR A 96 7.57 -11.69 -0.70
C TYR A 96 6.92 -12.19 -1.99
N THR A 97 7.70 -12.33 -3.07
CA THR A 97 7.25 -12.80 -4.38
C THR A 97 6.37 -14.05 -4.23
N MET A 98 6.82 -15.07 -3.49
CA MET A 98 6.05 -16.32 -3.33
C MET A 98 4.66 -16.17 -2.70
N PHE A 99 4.40 -15.05 -2.01
CA PHE A 99 3.14 -14.77 -1.33
C PHE A 99 2.24 -13.81 -2.11
N LEU A 100 2.84 -12.99 -2.98
CA LEU A 100 2.17 -11.90 -3.68
C LEU A 100 1.79 -12.25 -5.12
N ILE A 101 2.55 -13.13 -5.77
CA ILE A 101 2.32 -13.54 -7.15
C ILE A 101 1.78 -14.98 -7.26
N ASP A 102 0.92 -15.20 -8.25
CA ASP A 102 0.50 -16.52 -8.70
C ASP A 102 1.38 -16.98 -9.87
N LYS A 103 2.31 -17.90 -9.59
CA LYS A 103 3.22 -18.43 -10.61
C LYS A 103 2.50 -19.17 -11.73
N SER A 104 1.30 -19.70 -11.50
CA SER A 104 0.54 -20.39 -12.56
C SER A 104 0.00 -19.45 -13.63
N LYS A 105 0.01 -18.14 -13.34
CA LYS A 105 -0.50 -17.09 -14.22
C LYS A 105 0.61 -16.27 -14.86
N ASN A 106 1.88 -16.67 -14.76
CA ASN A 106 3.02 -15.87 -15.24
C ASN A 106 3.03 -14.43 -14.69
N GLU A 107 2.62 -14.26 -13.43
CA GLU A 107 2.67 -12.97 -12.78
C GLU A 107 4.11 -12.58 -12.40
N LYS A 108 4.44 -11.31 -12.62
CA LYS A 108 5.71 -10.72 -12.22
C LYS A 108 5.48 -9.59 -11.23
N LEU A 109 6.22 -9.62 -10.12
CA LEU A 109 6.24 -8.51 -9.16
C LEU A 109 7.19 -7.43 -9.68
N ASP A 110 6.65 -6.26 -10.03
CA ASP A 110 7.44 -5.17 -10.63
C ASP A 110 8.09 -4.29 -9.56
N SER A 111 7.38 -4.01 -8.48
CA SER A 111 7.91 -3.25 -7.33
C SER A 111 7.09 -3.51 -6.08
N LEU A 112 7.75 -3.39 -4.92
CA LEU A 112 7.19 -3.68 -3.60
C LEU A 112 7.63 -2.63 -2.58
N PHE A 113 6.67 -2.10 -1.84
CA PHE A 113 6.86 -1.06 -0.86
C PHE A 113 6.27 -1.51 0.48
N LEU A 114 7.07 -1.42 1.55
CA LEU A 114 6.61 -1.60 2.92
C LEU A 114 6.00 -0.29 3.42
N ILE A 115 4.70 -0.28 3.69
CA ILE A 115 3.97 0.86 4.25
C ILE A 115 4.19 0.91 5.75
N ASN A 116 3.94 -0.21 6.43
CA ASN A 116 4.06 -0.33 7.87
C ASN A 116 4.24 -1.81 8.26
N SER A 117 4.76 -2.05 9.45
CA SER A 117 4.87 -3.39 10.03
C SER A 117 4.80 -3.33 11.54
N PHE A 118 4.17 -4.34 12.15
CA PHE A 118 4.22 -4.53 13.59
C PHE A 118 4.09 -6.00 13.96
N SER A 119 4.44 -6.31 15.19
CA SER A 119 4.30 -7.65 15.75
C SER A 119 3.31 -7.65 16.91
N ILE A 120 2.49 -8.68 16.99
CA ILE A 120 1.57 -8.92 18.10
C ILE A 120 1.58 -10.41 18.44
N SER A 121 1.90 -10.72 19.69
CA SER A 121 2.10 -12.10 20.14
C SER A 121 3.17 -12.81 19.27
N ASN A 122 2.84 -13.94 18.64
CA ASN A 122 3.70 -14.68 17.72
C ASN A 122 3.43 -14.36 16.23
N LYS A 123 2.72 -13.26 15.95
CA LYS A 123 2.32 -12.85 14.60
C LYS A 123 3.10 -11.61 14.15
N GLU A 124 3.48 -11.61 12.89
CA GLU A 124 4.10 -10.46 12.21
C GLU A 124 3.14 -9.97 11.13
N ILE A 125 2.85 -8.68 11.14
CA ILE A 125 1.88 -8.05 10.24
C ILE A 125 2.63 -7.03 9.40
N PHE A 126 2.47 -7.13 8.08
CA PHE A 126 3.08 -6.23 7.11
C PHE A 126 2.01 -5.63 6.20
N TYR A 127 2.05 -4.32 6.05
CA TYR A 127 1.22 -3.57 5.10
C TYR A 127 2.11 -3.31 3.89
N VAL A 128 1.73 -3.85 2.75
CA VAL A 128 2.53 -3.77 1.54
C VAL A 128 1.74 -3.14 0.41
N LYS A 129 2.38 -2.22 -0.31
CA LYS A 129 1.92 -1.68 -1.58
C LYS A 129 2.79 -2.26 -2.68
N TYR A 130 2.20 -2.73 -3.76
CA TYR A 130 2.99 -3.31 -4.84
C TYR A 130 2.30 -3.17 -6.20
N TYR A 131 3.14 -3.30 -7.23
CA TYR A 131 2.73 -3.33 -8.63
C TYR A 131 3.12 -4.70 -9.19
N LYS A 132 2.23 -5.33 -9.93
CA LYS A 132 2.55 -6.54 -10.67
C LYS A 132 2.01 -6.46 -12.09
N SER A 133 2.63 -7.23 -12.97
CA SER A 133 2.23 -7.40 -14.36
C SER A 133 1.94 -8.86 -14.64
N LEU A 134 1.03 -9.09 -15.59
CA LEU A 134 0.74 -10.41 -16.12
C LEU A 134 1.48 -10.56 -17.45
N ASP A 135 2.43 -11.48 -17.53
CA ASP A 135 3.12 -11.79 -18.78
C ASP A 135 2.24 -12.73 -19.62
N ASP A 136 1.31 -12.13 -20.37
CA ASP A 136 0.35 -12.80 -21.23
C ASP A 136 0.57 -12.41 -22.69
N THR A 137 1.00 -13.37 -23.50
CA THR A 137 1.27 -13.19 -24.93
C THR A 137 0.01 -12.90 -25.75
N ASN A 138 -1.19 -13.01 -25.17
CA ASN A 138 -2.44 -12.72 -25.85
C ASN A 138 -2.76 -11.20 -25.93
N TYR A 139 -1.98 -10.35 -25.26
CA TYR A 139 -2.20 -8.90 -25.25
C TYR A 139 -0.93 -8.15 -25.65
N ASP A 140 -1.08 -7.14 -26.52
CA ASP A 140 0.03 -6.27 -26.92
C ASP A 140 0.62 -5.46 -25.75
N TYR A 141 -0.20 -5.21 -24.72
CA TYR A 141 0.21 -4.60 -23.47
C TYR A 141 -0.16 -5.51 -22.29
N PRO A 142 0.82 -5.91 -21.45
CA PRO A 142 0.55 -6.80 -20.34
C PRO A 142 -0.37 -6.11 -19.32
N PRO A 143 -1.43 -6.79 -18.85
CA PRO A 143 -2.26 -6.29 -17.76
C PRO A 143 -1.41 -5.89 -16.56
N LYS A 144 -1.75 -4.74 -15.95
CA LYS A 144 -1.06 -4.22 -14.78
C LYS A 144 -2.01 -4.18 -13.60
N GLU A 145 -1.49 -4.54 -12.43
CA GLU A 145 -2.23 -4.46 -11.19
C GLU A 145 -1.51 -3.60 -10.15
N LYS A 146 -2.26 -2.66 -9.59
CA LYS A 146 -1.90 -1.88 -8.39
C LYS A 146 -2.56 -2.52 -7.18
N ASN A 147 -1.81 -2.81 -6.12
CA ASN A 147 -2.36 -3.51 -4.96
C ASN A 147 -1.85 -2.96 -3.62
N ILE A 148 -2.70 -3.03 -2.59
CA ILE A 148 -2.34 -2.85 -1.20
C ILE A 148 -2.91 -4.01 -0.39
N ASP A 149 -2.03 -4.77 0.25
CA ASP A 149 -2.38 -5.95 1.01
C ASP A 149 -1.82 -5.89 2.43
N ILE A 150 -2.50 -6.58 3.35
CA ILE A 150 -1.99 -6.89 4.67
C ILE A 150 -1.59 -8.36 4.69
N LEU A 151 -0.32 -8.62 5.02
CA LEU A 151 0.24 -9.94 5.16
C LEU A 151 0.38 -10.26 6.64
N ILE A 152 -0.20 -11.38 7.07
CA ILE A 152 -0.13 -11.87 8.45
C ILE A 152 0.66 -13.17 8.44
N PHE A 153 1.80 -13.15 9.11
CA PHE A 153 2.67 -14.30 9.29
C PHE A 153 2.56 -14.84 10.71
N THR A 154 2.80 -16.14 10.86
CA THR A 154 3.02 -16.80 12.15
C THR A 154 4.18 -17.75 11.96
N GLU A 155 5.22 -17.61 12.77
CA GLU A 155 6.45 -18.42 12.66
C GLU A 155 7.02 -18.40 11.22
N LYS A 156 7.08 -17.21 10.60
CA LYS A 156 7.56 -16.99 9.22
C LYS A 156 6.73 -17.63 8.11
N LYS A 157 5.57 -18.22 8.42
CA LYS A 157 4.63 -18.75 7.42
C LYS A 157 3.47 -17.78 7.22
N LEU A 158 3.17 -17.44 5.96
CA LEU A 158 2.00 -16.64 5.64
C LEU A 158 0.73 -17.40 6.06
N ARG A 159 -0.06 -16.79 6.94
CA ARG A 159 -1.35 -17.33 7.39
C ARG A 159 -2.52 -16.69 6.69
N LYS A 160 -2.43 -15.38 6.48
CA LYS A 160 -3.47 -14.63 5.78
C LYS A 160 -2.87 -13.52 4.94
N ARG A 161 -3.45 -13.35 3.76
CA ARG A 161 -3.31 -12.19 2.90
C ARG A 161 -4.69 -11.53 2.83
N ILE A 162 -4.76 -10.26 3.19
CA ILE A 162 -6.01 -9.50 3.23
C ILE A 162 -5.89 -8.38 2.19
N PRO A 163 -6.62 -8.45 1.07
CA PRO A 163 -6.58 -7.42 0.06
C PRO A 163 -7.36 -6.20 0.51
N VAL A 164 -6.68 -5.06 0.64
CA VAL A 164 -7.28 -3.77 1.02
C VAL A 164 -7.60 -2.95 -0.23
N TYR A 165 -6.72 -2.97 -1.22
CA TYR A 165 -6.91 -2.30 -2.50
C TYR A 165 -6.44 -3.19 -3.63
N SER A 166 -7.20 -3.23 -4.73
CA SER A 166 -6.69 -3.73 -6.00
C SER A 166 -7.26 -2.93 -7.15
N ASN A 167 -6.46 -2.61 -8.15
CA ASN A 167 -6.92 -2.06 -9.41
C ASN A 167 -6.22 -2.83 -10.52
N LYS A 168 -6.98 -3.69 -11.20
CA LYS A 168 -6.50 -4.59 -12.25
C LYS A 168 -6.95 -4.05 -13.59
N SER A 169 -6.00 -3.56 -14.37
CA SER A 169 -6.27 -2.99 -15.69
C SER A 169 -6.04 -4.03 -16.77
N TYR A 170 -7.13 -4.52 -17.35
CA TYR A 170 -7.14 -5.30 -18.58
C TYR A 170 -7.49 -4.38 -19.77
N PRO A 171 -7.20 -4.78 -21.03
CA PRO A 171 -7.39 -3.90 -22.19
C PRO A 171 -8.78 -3.29 -22.36
N TYR A 172 -9.84 -3.96 -21.92
CA TYR A 172 -11.23 -3.49 -22.09
C TYR A 172 -12.01 -3.38 -20.77
N ALA A 173 -11.37 -3.69 -19.64
CA ALA A 173 -12.05 -3.70 -18.35
C ALA A 173 -11.07 -3.47 -17.21
N VAL A 174 -11.55 -2.76 -16.19
CA VAL A 174 -10.83 -2.60 -14.93
C VAL A 174 -11.65 -3.18 -13.79
N GLU A 175 -11.07 -4.14 -13.06
CA GLU A 175 -11.62 -4.59 -11.79
C GLU A 175 -10.98 -3.75 -10.67
N LYS A 176 -11.81 -2.97 -9.95
CA LYS A 176 -11.36 -2.10 -8.87
C LYS A 176 -11.97 -2.53 -7.54
N LYS A 177 -11.12 -2.81 -6.57
CA LYS A 177 -11.46 -3.03 -5.17
C LYS A 177 -10.88 -1.90 -4.34
N VAL A 178 -11.75 -1.22 -3.59
CA VAL A 178 -11.35 -0.16 -2.66
C VAL A 178 -11.78 -0.57 -1.25
N GLY A 179 -10.85 -0.52 -0.31
CA GLY A 179 -11.06 -0.89 1.07
C GLY A 179 -10.72 0.23 2.04
N TYR A 180 -11.35 0.20 3.21
CA TYR A 180 -11.04 1.04 4.35
C TYR A 180 -10.93 0.14 5.58
N LEU A 181 -9.72 0.03 6.12
CA LEU A 181 -9.44 -0.64 7.37
C LEU A 181 -9.34 0.41 8.47
N ASN A 182 -10.19 0.29 9.50
CA ASN A 182 -10.09 1.15 10.67
C ASN A 182 -9.13 0.57 11.73
N LYS A 183 -8.82 1.38 12.74
CA LYS A 183 -7.93 0.99 13.86
C LYS A 183 -8.43 -0.21 14.67
N LEU A 184 -9.74 -0.45 14.65
CA LEU A 184 -10.39 -1.57 15.33
C LEU A 184 -10.25 -2.90 14.55
N GLY A 185 -9.65 -2.89 13.36
CA GLY A 185 -9.47 -4.08 12.55
C GLY A 185 -10.70 -4.47 11.74
N ILE A 186 -11.65 -3.56 11.51
CA ILE A 186 -12.78 -3.78 10.61
C ILE A 186 -12.42 -3.23 9.23
N LEU A 187 -12.44 -4.10 8.22
CA LEU A 187 -12.20 -3.77 6.83
C LEU A 187 -13.53 -3.73 6.07
N HIS A 188 -13.90 -2.56 5.57
CA HIS A 188 -14.99 -2.40 4.61
C HIS A 188 -14.41 -2.41 3.20
N VAL A 189 -15.04 -3.14 2.29
CA VAL A 189 -14.59 -3.27 0.90
C VAL A 189 -15.74 -3.02 -0.05
N LYS A 190 -15.51 -2.27 -1.12
CA LYS A 190 -16.41 -2.17 -2.27
C LYS A 190 -15.69 -2.59 -3.54
N THR A 191 -16.38 -3.31 -4.41
CA THR A 191 -15.85 -3.81 -5.69
C THR A 191 -16.64 -3.23 -6.85
N PHE A 192 -15.91 -2.79 -7.87
CA PHE A 192 -16.41 -2.16 -9.08
C PHE A 192 -15.79 -2.84 -10.30
N GLU A 193 -16.57 -2.94 -11.37
CA GLU A 193 -16.10 -3.26 -12.72
C GLU A 193 -16.29 -2.02 -13.58
N ILE A 194 -15.22 -1.53 -14.19
CA ILE A 194 -15.22 -0.38 -15.08
C ILE A 194 -15.01 -0.92 -16.48
N GLN A 195 -15.92 -0.58 -17.39
CA GLN A 195 -15.90 -0.94 -18.80
C GLN A 195 -16.02 0.36 -19.61
N GLU A 196 -15.90 0.27 -20.93
CA GLU A 196 -16.01 1.42 -21.83
C GLU A 196 -17.29 2.23 -21.56
N GLU A 197 -18.44 1.58 -21.47
CA GLU A 197 -19.74 2.25 -21.33
C GLU A 197 -20.05 2.75 -19.90
N GLY A 198 -19.26 2.38 -18.89
CA GLY A 198 -19.60 2.75 -17.51
C GLY A 198 -19.03 1.86 -16.42
N VAL A 199 -19.53 2.09 -15.22
CA VAL A 199 -19.11 1.39 -14.01
C VAL A 199 -20.26 0.60 -13.42
N ILE A 200 -19.97 -0.64 -13.03
CA ILE A 200 -20.88 -1.54 -12.34
C ILE A 200 -20.38 -1.68 -10.90
N TYR A 201 -21.26 -1.37 -9.94
CA TYR A 201 -21.03 -1.67 -8.53
C TYR A 201 -21.41 -3.13 -8.27
N VAL A 202 -20.39 -3.96 -8.01
CA VAL A 202 -20.54 -5.41 -7.94
C VAL A 202 -21.02 -5.85 -6.56
N LYS A 203 -20.31 -5.45 -5.51
CA LYS A 203 -20.59 -5.88 -4.13
C LYS A 203 -19.91 -5.02 -3.08
N GLU A 204 -20.39 -5.15 -1.85
CA GLU A 204 -19.68 -4.75 -0.63
C GLU A 204 -19.53 -5.91 0.35
N GLU A 205 -18.44 -5.84 1.11
CA GLU A 205 -18.09 -6.83 2.14
C GLU A 205 -17.57 -6.09 3.37
N THR A 206 -17.82 -6.65 4.55
CA THR A 206 -17.21 -6.21 5.81
C THR A 206 -16.52 -7.40 6.46
N ILE A 207 -15.26 -7.24 6.83
CA ILE A 207 -14.40 -8.31 7.34
C ILE A 207 -13.84 -7.88 8.69
N ASP A 208 -13.96 -8.73 9.70
CA ASP A 208 -13.28 -8.56 10.98
C ASP A 208 -11.86 -9.16 10.90
N CYS A 209 -10.86 -8.32 10.67
CA CYS A 209 -9.47 -8.75 10.55
C CYS A 209 -8.87 -9.23 11.87
N ARG A 210 -9.50 -8.93 13.02
CA ARG A 210 -9.02 -9.41 14.33
C ARG A 210 -9.12 -10.91 14.47
N GLU A 211 -10.01 -11.55 13.71
CA GLU A 211 -10.13 -13.02 13.70
C GLU A 211 -8.83 -13.70 13.26
N TYR A 212 -8.04 -13.03 12.42
CA TYR A 212 -6.73 -13.53 11.99
C TYR A 212 -5.61 -13.27 12.99
N LEU A 213 -5.89 -12.55 14.08
CA LEU A 213 -4.96 -12.30 15.17
C LEU A 213 -5.14 -13.27 16.35
N LYS A 214 -6.29 -13.96 16.44
CA LYS A 214 -6.54 -15.04 17.41
C LYS A 214 -5.55 -16.20 17.18
#